data_AF-A0A3C1WX43-F1
#
_entry.id   AF-A0A3C1WX43-F1
#
_cell.length_a   1.000
_cell.length_b   1.000
_cell.length_c   1.000
_cell.angle_alpha   90.00
_cell.angle_beta   90.00
_cell.angle_gamma   90.00
#
_symmetry.space_group_name_H-M   'P 1'
#
loop_
_entity.id
_entity.type
_entity.pdbx_description
1 polymer ?
#
loop_
_entity_poly.entity_id
_entity_poly.type
_entity_poly.pdbx_seq_one_letter_code
_entity_poly.pdbx_strand_id
1 'polypeptide(L)'
;YGEKSNEEITGRVLTIFDFLNTQGVKAVVVACNTATAASIQIVRDKFNYPIIGMEPAVKPASLISKNKVVGILATSGTLLSAKFSALLGHHSNDIHFVTQPCFGLVELVEQGDLESSALTTLLKKYIDPLLKEGIDTLVLGCTHYSFIKPVIQKLMPDHIKIVETGDAVANYLKHVLIEKHLINQNTAKGTTDFWTNSLDQNAVNVIAKLWGGDPKSFNFKGLWI
;
A
#
# COMPACT_ATOMS: atom_id res chain seq x y z
N TYR A 1 8.37 -6.16 -4.59
CA TYR A 1 9.49 -5.29 -4.15
C TYR A 1 10.08 -5.66 -2.79
N GLY A 2 9.34 -6.31 -1.88
CA GLY A 2 9.75 -6.49 -0.48
C GLY A 2 11.12 -7.13 -0.22
N GLU A 3 11.68 -7.86 -1.18
CA GLU A 3 12.96 -8.58 -1.04
C GLU A 3 14.10 -7.98 -1.89
N LYS A 4 13.87 -6.85 -2.57
CA LYS A 4 14.85 -6.23 -3.48
C LYS A 4 15.66 -5.14 -2.79
N SER A 5 16.84 -4.84 -3.33
CA SER A 5 17.65 -3.73 -2.82
C SER A 5 16.99 -2.38 -3.12
N ASN A 6 17.37 -1.34 -2.37
CA ASN A 6 16.86 0.02 -2.61
C ASN A 6 17.25 0.53 -3.99
N GLU A 7 18.44 0.17 -4.48
CA GLU A 7 18.93 0.52 -5.82
C GLU A 7 18.08 -0.12 -6.91
N GLU A 8 17.78 -1.42 -6.78
CA GLU A 8 16.92 -2.13 -7.72
C GLU A 8 15.49 -1.55 -7.74
N ILE A 9 14.94 -1.26 -6.56
CA ILE A 9 13.61 -0.68 -6.44
C ILE A 9 13.59 0.71 -7.07
N THR A 10 14.58 1.55 -6.77
CA THR A 10 14.69 2.91 -7.30
C THR A 10 14.82 2.90 -8.82
N GLY A 11 15.65 2.03 -9.40
CA GLY A 11 15.78 1.88 -10.84
C GLY A 11 14.44 1.57 -11.51
N ARG A 12 13.68 0.60 -10.96
CA ARG A 12 12.35 0.24 -11.47
C ARG A 12 11.35 1.39 -11.34
N VAL A 13 11.36 2.11 -10.21
CA VAL A 13 10.48 3.25 -10.00
C VAL A 13 10.79 4.37 -10.99
N LEU A 14 12.07 4.66 -11.25
CA LEU A 14 12.45 5.67 -12.26
C LEU A 14 11.93 5.30 -13.65
N THR A 15 12.03 4.03 -14.06
CA THR A 15 11.45 3.55 -15.32
C THR A 15 9.93 3.77 -15.37
N ILE A 16 9.21 3.48 -14.28
CA ILE A 16 7.76 3.75 -14.16
C ILE A 16 7.46 5.23 -14.34
N PHE A 17 8.22 6.09 -13.68
CA PHE A 17 8.00 7.53 -13.77
C PHE A 17 8.32 8.10 -15.15
N ASP A 18 9.38 7.62 -15.81
CA ASP A 18 9.71 8.02 -17.17
C ASP A 18 8.56 7.65 -18.13
N PHE A 19 7.98 6.46 -17.99
CA PHE A 19 6.77 6.06 -18.73
C PHE A 19 5.57 6.95 -18.39
N LEU A 20 5.22 7.14 -17.12
CA LEU A 20 4.08 7.97 -16.71
C LEU A 20 4.22 9.40 -17.21
N ASN A 21 5.45 9.93 -17.28
CA ASN A 21 5.73 11.23 -17.87
C ASN A 21 5.36 11.28 -19.36
N THR A 22 5.59 10.21 -20.13
CA THR A 22 5.12 10.12 -21.54
C THR A 22 3.59 10.12 -21.65
N GLN A 23 2.87 9.71 -20.61
CA GLN A 23 1.40 9.72 -20.57
C GLN A 23 0.82 11.09 -20.19
N GLY A 24 1.66 12.10 -19.93
CA GLY A 24 1.20 13.46 -19.62
C GLY A 24 0.50 13.59 -18.26
N VAL A 25 0.94 12.81 -17.26
CA VAL A 25 0.35 12.84 -15.92
C VAL A 25 0.54 14.21 -15.25
N LYS A 26 -0.50 14.69 -14.57
CA LYS A 26 -0.46 15.94 -13.79
C LYS A 26 0.01 15.75 -12.34
N ALA A 27 0.00 14.52 -11.84
CA ALA A 27 0.42 14.12 -10.50
C ALA A 27 0.62 12.60 -10.48
N VAL A 28 1.47 12.11 -9.57
CA VAL A 28 1.72 10.67 -9.39
C VAL A 28 1.57 10.28 -7.92
N VAL A 29 0.92 9.14 -7.67
CA VAL A 29 0.88 8.49 -6.36
C VAL A 29 1.75 7.24 -6.41
N VAL A 30 2.81 7.20 -5.60
CA VAL A 30 3.60 5.99 -5.38
C VAL A 30 2.86 5.13 -4.35
N ALA A 31 1.90 4.35 -4.82
CA ALA A 31 1.02 3.59 -3.93
C ALA A 31 1.72 2.47 -3.15
N CYS A 32 2.91 2.01 -3.59
CA CYS A 32 3.64 0.96 -2.87
C CYS A 32 4.44 1.55 -1.70
N ASN A 33 4.20 1.05 -0.47
CA ASN A 33 4.95 1.46 0.73
C ASN A 33 6.46 1.23 0.57
N THR A 34 6.86 0.06 0.08
CA THR A 34 8.27 -0.29 -0.13
C THR A 34 8.92 0.59 -1.21
N ALA A 35 8.22 0.88 -2.31
CA ALA A 35 8.72 1.81 -3.33
C ALA A 35 8.86 3.24 -2.78
N THR A 36 7.87 3.69 -2.00
CA THR A 36 7.91 5.00 -1.35
C THR A 36 9.10 5.11 -0.39
N ALA A 37 9.33 4.08 0.44
CA ALA A 37 10.43 4.07 1.39
C ALA A 37 11.79 4.15 0.68
N ALA A 38 11.96 3.47 -0.45
CA ALA A 38 13.23 3.41 -1.17
C ALA A 38 13.51 4.65 -2.05
N SER A 39 12.49 5.22 -2.71
CA SER A 39 12.71 6.07 -3.90
C SER A 39 12.02 7.43 -3.89
N ILE A 40 11.15 7.73 -2.92
CA ILE A 40 10.26 8.91 -3.01
C ILE A 40 11.00 10.25 -3.11
N GLN A 41 12.14 10.38 -2.43
CA GLN A 41 12.92 11.62 -2.50
C GLN A 41 13.57 11.78 -3.87
N ILE A 42 14.16 10.69 -4.38
CA ILE A 42 14.83 10.67 -5.69
C ILE A 42 13.89 11.06 -6.82
N VAL A 43 12.65 10.54 -6.82
CA VAL A 43 11.67 10.92 -7.85
C VAL A 43 11.17 12.36 -7.68
N ARG A 44 11.07 12.87 -6.45
CA ARG A 44 10.70 14.28 -6.20
C ARG A 44 11.78 15.26 -6.67
N ASP A 45 13.05 14.86 -6.61
CA ASP A 45 14.16 15.68 -7.10
C ASP A 45 14.25 15.65 -8.64
N LYS A 46 13.81 14.56 -9.28
CA LYS A 46 13.88 14.38 -10.75
C LYS A 46 12.67 14.97 -11.51
N PHE A 47 11.47 14.95 -10.93
CA PHE A 47 10.23 15.31 -11.65
C PHE A 47 9.50 16.50 -11.00
N ASN A 48 8.91 17.37 -11.83
CA ASN A 48 8.38 18.66 -11.38
C ASN A 48 6.88 18.68 -11.04
N TYR A 49 6.15 17.57 -11.27
CA TYR A 49 4.75 17.46 -10.89
C TYR A 49 4.59 16.96 -9.44
N PRO A 50 3.40 17.10 -8.82
CA PRO A 50 3.17 16.62 -7.47
C PRO A 50 3.33 15.10 -7.36
N ILE A 51 4.13 14.67 -6.38
CA ILE A 51 4.40 13.25 -6.11
C ILE A 51 4.03 12.92 -4.66
N ILE A 52 3.00 12.09 -4.53
CA ILE A 52 2.46 11.64 -3.27
C ILE A 52 3.02 10.25 -3.01
N GLY A 53 3.69 10.06 -1.88
CA GLY A 53 4.10 8.74 -1.42
C GLY A 53 3.12 8.19 -0.40
N MET A 54 3.15 6.89 -0.17
CA MET A 54 2.48 6.32 0.99
C MET A 54 3.19 6.67 2.29
N GLU A 55 2.41 6.85 3.34
CA GLU A 55 2.91 6.77 4.71
C GLU A 55 2.14 5.66 5.43
N PRO A 56 2.83 4.78 6.18
CA PRO A 56 2.19 3.81 7.04
C PRO A 56 1.23 4.49 8.02
N ALA A 57 0.15 3.79 8.38
CA ALA A 57 -0.91 4.32 9.25
C ALA A 57 -0.51 4.43 10.73
N VAL A 58 0.76 4.69 11.02
CA VAL A 58 1.37 4.71 12.36
C VAL A 58 0.75 5.82 13.20
N LYS A 59 0.78 7.08 12.74
CA LYS A 59 0.22 8.21 13.50
C LYS A 59 -1.27 8.03 13.79
N PRO A 60 -2.15 7.71 12.83
CA PRO A 60 -3.55 7.42 13.12
C PRO A 60 -3.73 6.27 14.12
N ALA A 61 -2.96 5.18 13.99
CA ALA A 61 -3.02 4.06 14.91
C ALA A 61 -2.61 4.45 16.34
N SER A 62 -1.56 5.25 16.51
CA SER A 62 -1.12 5.77 17.81
C SER A 62 -2.18 6.62 18.51
N LEU A 63 -2.98 7.37 17.74
CA LEU A 63 -4.06 8.22 18.26
C LEU A 63 -5.30 7.41 18.67
N ILE A 64 -5.59 6.31 17.96
CA ILE A 64 -6.77 5.47 18.19
C ILE A 64 -6.52 4.41 19.27
N SER A 65 -5.28 3.93 19.39
CA SER A 65 -4.90 2.93 20.39
C SER A 65 -5.10 3.44 21.81
N LYS A 66 -5.83 2.65 22.60
CA LYS A 66 -6.16 2.89 24.00
C LYS A 66 -5.11 2.31 24.93
N ASN A 67 -4.69 1.07 24.69
CA ASN A 67 -3.68 0.38 25.52
C ASN A 67 -2.25 0.66 25.08
N LYS A 68 -2.08 1.46 24.00
CA LYS A 68 -0.79 1.88 23.46
C LYS A 68 0.05 0.74 22.87
N VAL A 69 -0.58 -0.38 22.52
CA VAL A 69 0.07 -1.51 21.84
C VAL A 69 -0.49 -1.64 20.42
N VAL A 70 0.34 -1.34 19.43
CA VAL A 70 -0.03 -1.28 18.01
C VAL A 70 0.72 -2.35 17.22
N GLY A 71 -0.01 -3.26 16.61
CA GLY A 71 0.54 -4.25 15.69
C GLY A 71 0.68 -3.71 14.29
N ILE A 72 1.70 -4.14 13.55
CA ILE A 72 1.94 -3.73 12.16
C ILE A 72 2.27 -4.95 11.31
N LEU A 73 1.39 -5.27 10.35
CA LEU A 73 1.68 -6.25 9.29
C LEU A 73 2.32 -5.51 8.11
N ALA A 74 3.52 -5.88 7.68
CA ALA A 74 4.15 -5.27 6.51
C ALA A 74 5.12 -6.22 5.81
N THR A 75 5.62 -5.80 4.64
CA THR A 75 6.71 -6.51 3.96
C THR A 75 8.04 -6.29 4.68
N SER A 76 8.96 -7.25 4.57
CA SER A 76 10.31 -7.16 5.13
C SER A 76 11.03 -5.88 4.70
N GLY A 77 11.03 -5.57 3.41
CA GLY A 77 11.64 -4.34 2.89
C GLY A 77 11.05 -3.04 3.47
N THR A 78 9.76 -3.04 3.84
CA THR A 78 9.18 -1.89 4.55
C THR A 78 9.72 -1.78 5.97
N LEU A 79 9.73 -2.89 6.71
CA LEU A 79 10.16 -2.94 8.12
C LEU A 79 11.66 -2.67 8.29
N LEU A 80 12.48 -3.05 7.33
CA LEU A 80 13.93 -2.81 7.33
C LEU A 80 14.32 -1.40 6.88
N SER A 81 13.37 -0.59 6.40
CA SER A 81 13.69 0.73 5.88
C SER A 81 13.98 1.74 7.00
N ALA A 82 15.06 2.52 6.86
CA ALA A 82 15.41 3.58 7.81
C ALA A 82 14.28 4.60 7.99
N LYS A 83 13.53 4.89 6.92
CA LYS A 83 12.36 5.78 6.96
C LYS A 83 11.26 5.22 7.87
N PHE A 84 11.00 3.92 7.81
CA PHE A 84 10.01 3.28 8.68
C PHE A 84 10.48 3.26 10.13
N SER A 85 11.74 2.93 10.38
CA SER A 85 12.32 3.00 11.73
C SER A 85 12.26 4.41 12.32
N ALA A 86 12.57 5.45 11.54
CA ALA A 86 12.45 6.84 11.95
C ALA A 86 10.99 7.21 12.25
N LEU A 87 10.04 6.78 11.41
CA LEU A 87 8.61 7.00 11.64
C LEU A 87 8.14 6.38 12.96
N LEU A 88 8.53 5.14 13.25
CA LEU A 88 8.21 4.51 14.53
C LEU A 88 8.86 5.28 15.68
N GLY A 89 10.12 5.67 15.57
CA GLY A 89 10.84 6.44 16.60
C GLY A 89 10.22 7.80 16.89
N HIS A 90 9.69 8.50 15.88
CA HIS A 90 8.98 9.77 16.08
C HIS A 90 7.64 9.61 16.81
N HIS A 91 7.07 8.41 16.81
CA HIS A 91 5.76 8.11 17.41
C HIS A 91 5.83 7.16 18.61
N SER A 92 7.02 6.71 19.00
CA SER A 92 7.21 5.69 20.04
C SER A 92 7.18 6.22 21.47
N ASN A 93 7.20 7.54 21.66
CA ASN A 93 7.31 8.13 23.02
C ASN A 93 6.24 7.62 24.00
N ASP A 94 5.08 7.16 23.52
CA ASP A 94 4.02 6.57 24.33
C ASP A 94 3.37 5.33 23.68
N ILE A 95 4.03 4.69 22.71
CA ILE A 95 3.44 3.57 21.94
C ILE A 95 4.43 2.43 21.80
N HIS A 96 3.98 1.22 22.16
CA HIS A 96 4.67 -0.02 21.86
C HIS A 96 4.23 -0.53 20.49
N PHE A 97 5.13 -0.48 19.51
CA PHE A 97 4.89 -1.03 18.18
C PHE A 97 5.41 -2.47 18.09
N VAL A 98 4.53 -3.38 17.67
CA VAL A 98 4.86 -4.78 17.40
C VAL A 98 4.85 -5.00 15.89
N THR A 99 6.01 -5.17 15.29
CA THR A 99 6.15 -5.32 13.83
C THR A 99 6.21 -6.79 13.43
N GLN A 100 5.44 -7.17 12.42
CA GLN A 100 5.40 -8.53 11.90
C GLN A 100 5.64 -8.53 10.38
N PRO A 101 6.79 -9.07 9.91
CA PRO A 101 7.00 -9.32 8.49
C PRO A 101 6.11 -10.47 8.00
N CYS A 102 5.44 -10.29 6.87
CA CYS A 102 4.46 -11.26 6.36
C CYS A 102 4.83 -11.77 4.95
N PHE A 103 5.75 -12.73 4.90
CA PHE A 103 6.17 -13.42 3.66
C PHE A 103 5.03 -14.27 3.09
N GLY A 104 4.93 -14.39 1.77
CA GLY A 104 3.91 -15.22 1.11
C GLY A 104 2.53 -14.56 0.96
N LEU A 105 2.18 -13.57 1.79
CA LEU A 105 0.87 -12.91 1.69
C LEU A 105 0.71 -12.11 0.41
N VAL A 106 1.78 -11.48 -0.08
CA VAL A 106 1.73 -10.70 -1.32
C VAL A 106 1.50 -11.65 -2.50
N GLU A 107 2.23 -12.74 -2.53
CA GLU A 107 2.19 -13.75 -3.58
C GLU A 107 0.80 -14.40 -3.70
N LEU A 108 0.13 -14.70 -2.57
CA LEU A 108 -1.24 -15.20 -2.57
C LEU A 108 -2.23 -14.19 -3.17
N VAL A 109 -2.12 -12.91 -2.77
CA VAL A 109 -3.00 -11.86 -3.31
C VAL A 109 -2.75 -11.62 -4.80
N GLU A 110 -1.49 -11.64 -5.24
CA GLU A 110 -1.13 -11.51 -6.66
C GLU A 110 -1.59 -12.73 -7.51
N GLN A 111 -1.80 -13.89 -6.89
CA GLN A 111 -2.43 -15.05 -7.54
C GLN A 111 -3.97 -14.98 -7.52
N GLY A 112 -4.54 -13.94 -6.92
CA GLY A 112 -5.98 -13.75 -6.77
C GLY A 112 -6.60 -14.57 -5.64
N ASP A 113 -5.80 -15.15 -4.75
CA ASP A 113 -6.29 -15.83 -3.55
C ASP A 113 -6.59 -14.81 -2.44
N LEU A 114 -7.88 -14.65 -2.13
CA LEU A 114 -8.38 -13.69 -1.15
C LEU A 114 -9.06 -14.34 0.06
N GLU A 115 -9.25 -15.65 0.06
CA GLU A 115 -10.07 -16.32 1.07
C GLU A 115 -9.76 -17.81 1.29
N SER A 116 -8.71 -18.37 0.68
CA SER A 116 -8.43 -19.79 0.84
C SER A 116 -8.07 -20.18 2.28
N SER A 117 -8.11 -21.48 2.55
CA SER A 117 -7.61 -22.06 3.79
C SER A 117 -6.10 -21.85 3.95
N ALA A 118 -5.35 -21.83 2.84
CA ALA A 118 -3.91 -21.55 2.85
C ALA A 118 -3.63 -20.11 3.29
N LEU A 119 -4.35 -19.13 2.73
CA LEU A 119 -4.30 -17.74 3.15
C LEU A 119 -4.66 -17.58 4.63
N THR A 120 -5.75 -18.21 5.06
CA THR A 120 -6.21 -18.17 6.46
C THR A 120 -5.15 -18.72 7.42
N THR A 121 -4.52 -19.85 7.06
CA THR A 121 -3.45 -20.47 7.85
C THR A 121 -2.23 -19.56 7.96
N LEU A 122 -1.83 -18.95 6.85
CA LEU A 122 -0.69 -18.04 6.81
C LEU A 122 -0.97 -16.76 7.61
N LEU A 123 -2.18 -16.20 7.52
CA LEU A 123 -2.58 -15.04 8.31
C LEU A 123 -2.56 -15.34 9.81
N LYS A 124 -3.08 -16.49 10.26
CA LYS A 124 -3.03 -16.89 11.68
C LYS A 124 -1.60 -16.91 12.21
N LYS A 125 -0.66 -17.47 11.45
CA LYS A 125 0.76 -17.49 11.82
C LYS A 125 1.32 -16.08 12.11
N TYR A 126 0.81 -15.04 11.44
CA TYR A 126 1.25 -13.66 11.62
C TYR A 126 0.41 -12.87 12.62
N ILE A 127 -0.87 -13.18 12.76
CA ILE A 127 -1.79 -12.49 13.67
C ILE A 127 -1.62 -13.00 15.11
N ASP A 128 -1.47 -14.30 15.32
CA ASP A 128 -1.41 -14.90 16.66
C ASP A 128 -0.29 -14.32 17.54
N PRO A 129 0.95 -14.07 17.04
CA PRO A 129 1.99 -13.39 17.82
C PRO A 129 1.57 -11.98 18.24
N LEU A 130 0.94 -11.21 17.35
CA LEU A 130 0.49 -9.85 17.67
C LEU A 130 -0.60 -9.86 18.75
N LEU A 131 -1.53 -10.81 18.69
CA LEU A 131 -2.58 -10.96 19.70
C LEU A 131 -2.00 -11.34 21.07
N LYS A 132 -0.94 -12.16 21.11
CA LYS A 132 -0.24 -12.51 22.36
C LYS A 132 0.44 -11.31 23.01
N GLU A 133 0.93 -10.37 22.20
CA GLU A 133 1.46 -9.09 22.68
C GLU A 133 0.36 -8.11 23.13
N GLY A 134 -0.92 -8.45 22.93
CA GLY A 134 -2.04 -7.66 23.42
C GLY A 134 -2.31 -6.41 22.61
N ILE A 135 -2.09 -6.42 21.28
CA ILE A 135 -2.44 -5.28 20.43
C ILE A 135 -3.93 -4.92 20.54
N ASP A 136 -4.26 -3.63 20.55
CA ASP A 136 -5.65 -3.16 20.39
C ASP A 136 -5.92 -2.50 19.04
N THR A 137 -4.86 -2.30 18.26
CA THR A 137 -4.88 -1.64 16.96
C THR A 137 -3.92 -2.35 16.02
N LEU A 138 -4.35 -2.61 14.78
CA LEU A 138 -3.57 -3.26 13.73
C LEU A 138 -3.41 -2.33 12.53
N VAL A 139 -2.19 -2.07 12.10
CA VAL A 139 -1.86 -1.35 10.87
C VAL A 139 -1.64 -2.34 9.72
N LEU A 140 -2.33 -2.10 8.61
CA LEU A 140 -2.07 -2.77 7.33
C LEU A 140 -1.00 -2.00 6.55
N GLY A 141 0.26 -2.41 6.69
CA GLY A 141 1.43 -1.77 6.10
C GLY A 141 1.77 -2.20 4.67
N CYS A 142 0.85 -2.84 3.95
CA CYS A 142 1.02 -3.25 2.55
C CYS A 142 -0.29 -3.01 1.78
N THR A 143 -0.19 -2.53 0.54
CA THR A 143 -1.34 -2.30 -0.35
C THR A 143 -2.16 -3.55 -0.62
N HIS A 144 -1.52 -4.73 -0.56
CA HIS A 144 -2.21 -6.01 -0.76
C HIS A 144 -3.14 -6.35 0.41
N TYR A 145 -2.84 -5.87 1.62
CA TYR A 145 -3.54 -6.33 2.82
C TYR A 145 -4.96 -5.76 2.93
N SER A 146 -5.25 -4.67 2.23
CA SER A 146 -6.61 -4.14 2.07
C SER A 146 -7.57 -5.17 1.45
N PHE A 147 -7.11 -5.97 0.48
CA PHE A 147 -7.94 -6.96 -0.21
C PHE A 147 -8.27 -8.19 0.65
N ILE A 148 -7.39 -8.51 1.60
CA ILE A 148 -7.57 -9.64 2.53
C ILE A 148 -8.04 -9.19 3.92
N LYS A 149 -8.32 -7.88 4.09
CA LYS A 149 -8.89 -7.31 5.31
C LYS A 149 -10.13 -8.07 5.81
N PRO A 150 -11.08 -8.53 4.97
CA PRO A 150 -12.21 -9.31 5.46
C PRO A 150 -11.81 -10.62 6.14
N VAL A 151 -10.73 -11.28 5.68
CA VAL A 151 -10.21 -12.50 6.31
C VAL A 151 -9.47 -12.15 7.60
N ILE A 152 -8.66 -11.08 7.59
CA ILE A 152 -7.97 -10.57 8.77
C ILE A 152 -8.98 -10.24 9.89
N GLN A 153 -10.08 -9.56 9.56
CA GLN A 153 -11.15 -9.22 10.50
C GLN A 153 -11.78 -10.45 11.13
N LYS A 154 -12.04 -11.51 10.36
CA LYS A 154 -12.59 -12.79 10.89
C LYS A 154 -11.64 -13.50 11.86
N LEU A 155 -10.33 -13.26 11.74
CA LEU A 155 -9.30 -13.86 12.59
C LEU A 155 -9.02 -13.05 13.86
N MET A 156 -9.52 -11.82 13.93
CA MET A 156 -9.25 -10.90 15.01
C MET A 156 -10.47 -10.72 15.93
N PRO A 157 -10.26 -10.50 17.23
CA PRO A 157 -11.31 -10.01 18.12
C PRO A 157 -11.91 -8.67 17.65
N ASP A 158 -13.23 -8.52 17.78
CA ASP A 158 -13.98 -7.33 17.31
C ASP A 158 -13.52 -5.99 17.91
N HIS A 159 -12.88 -6.02 19.08
CA HIS A 159 -12.40 -4.81 19.74
C HIS A 159 -11.16 -4.20 19.05
N ILE A 160 -10.41 -4.99 18.28
CA ILE A 160 -9.17 -4.52 17.63
C ILE A 160 -9.51 -3.64 16.43
N LYS A 161 -8.93 -2.45 16.39
CA LYS A 161 -9.14 -1.50 15.28
C LYS A 161 -8.13 -1.72 14.16
N ILE A 162 -8.61 -1.97 12.95
CA ILE A 162 -7.76 -2.07 11.76
C ILE A 162 -7.64 -0.70 11.09
N VAL A 163 -6.41 -0.29 10.79
CA VAL A 163 -6.09 0.99 10.17
C VAL A 163 -5.31 0.76 8.86
N GLU A 164 -5.72 1.46 7.80
CA GLU A 164 -5.07 1.49 6.49
C GLU A 164 -5.03 2.93 5.96
N THR A 165 -4.28 3.19 4.89
CA THR A 165 -3.97 4.56 4.42
C THR A 165 -4.54 4.94 3.05
N GLY A 166 -5.31 4.06 2.40
CA GLY A 166 -5.85 4.30 1.06
C GLY A 166 -6.66 5.61 0.96
N ASP A 167 -7.72 5.73 1.77
CA ASP A 167 -8.58 6.92 1.77
C ASP A 167 -7.82 8.20 2.17
N ALA A 168 -6.91 8.09 3.14
CA ALA A 168 -6.10 9.21 3.59
C ALA A 168 -5.22 9.75 2.46
N VAL A 169 -4.57 8.86 1.70
CA VAL A 169 -3.73 9.22 0.56
C VAL A 169 -4.55 9.80 -0.59
N ALA A 170 -5.72 9.24 -0.89
CA ALA A 170 -6.62 9.76 -1.91
C ALA A 170 -7.12 11.19 -1.57
N ASN A 171 -7.49 11.42 -0.31
CA ASN A 171 -7.89 12.74 0.17
C ASN A 171 -6.73 13.74 0.14
N TYR A 172 -5.52 13.31 0.51
CA TYR A 172 -4.33 14.15 0.42
C TYR A 172 -4.00 14.54 -1.02
N LEU A 173 -4.07 13.59 -1.97
CA LEU A 173 -3.94 13.89 -3.39
C LEU A 173 -4.97 14.94 -3.83
N LYS A 174 -6.24 14.78 -3.46
CA LYS A 174 -7.29 15.76 -3.78
C LYS A 174 -6.95 17.14 -3.26
N HIS A 175 -6.50 17.25 -2.00
CA HIS A 175 -6.09 18.51 -1.40
C HIS A 175 -4.94 19.16 -2.18
N VAL A 176 -3.86 18.41 -2.47
CA VAL A 176 -2.71 18.90 -3.25
C VAL A 176 -3.14 19.36 -4.65
N LEU A 177 -4.04 18.64 -5.31
CA LEU A 177 -4.56 19.02 -6.63
C LEU A 177 -5.39 20.32 -6.57
N ILE A 178 -6.13 20.56 -5.49
CA ILE A 178 -6.87 21.82 -5.29
C ILE A 178 -5.88 22.97 -5.09
N GLU A 179 -4.92 22.82 -4.18
CA GLU A 179 -3.94 23.87 -3.86
C GLU A 179 -3.10 24.28 -5.07
N LYS A 180 -2.80 23.32 -5.95
CA LYS A 180 -2.03 23.57 -7.18
C LYS A 180 -2.89 23.92 -8.39
N HIS A 181 -4.20 24.10 -8.22
CA HIS A 181 -5.14 24.41 -9.30
C HIS A 181 -5.13 23.36 -10.44
N LEU A 182 -4.93 22.08 -10.09
CA LEU A 182 -4.85 20.95 -11.01
C LEU A 182 -6.11 20.07 -11.03
N ILE A 183 -7.17 20.43 -10.30
CA ILE A 183 -8.39 19.63 -10.25
C ILE A 183 -9.06 19.56 -11.63
N ASN A 184 -9.56 18.39 -12.01
CA ASN A 184 -10.36 18.26 -13.23
C ASN A 184 -11.76 18.83 -12.95
N GLN A 185 -12.19 19.85 -13.71
CA GLN A 185 -13.50 20.50 -13.57
C GLN A 185 -14.58 19.89 -14.46
N ASN A 186 -14.22 18.92 -15.31
CA ASN A 186 -15.18 18.25 -16.19
C ASN A 186 -16.19 17.43 -15.36
N THR A 187 -17.46 17.48 -15.76
CA THR A 187 -18.56 16.72 -15.14
C THR A 187 -18.70 15.31 -15.72
N ALA A 188 -18.09 15.05 -16.88
CA ALA A 188 -17.99 13.71 -17.44
C ALA A 188 -17.13 12.82 -16.54
N LYS A 189 -17.54 11.55 -16.38
CA LYS A 189 -16.71 10.56 -15.70
C LYS A 189 -15.40 10.38 -16.48
N GLY A 190 -14.29 10.38 -15.76
CA GLY A 190 -12.99 10.06 -16.35
C GLY A 190 -12.89 8.59 -16.76
N THR A 191 -11.82 8.27 -17.47
CA THR A 191 -11.43 6.89 -17.79
C THR A 191 -10.37 6.39 -16.81
N THR A 192 -10.38 5.09 -16.55
CA THR A 192 -9.36 4.40 -15.76
C THR A 192 -8.60 3.46 -16.67
N ASP A 193 -7.30 3.67 -16.82
CA ASP A 193 -6.45 2.84 -17.67
C ASP A 193 -5.46 2.07 -16.79
N PHE A 194 -5.31 0.77 -17.05
CA PHE A 194 -4.34 -0.10 -16.36
C PHE A 194 -3.27 -0.57 -17.32
N TRP A 195 -2.02 -0.51 -16.86
CA TRP A 195 -0.87 -1.13 -17.49
C TRP A 195 -0.22 -2.09 -16.50
N THR A 196 0.42 -3.12 -17.03
CA THR A 196 1.21 -4.07 -16.24
C THR A 196 2.50 -4.38 -16.98
N ASN A 197 3.54 -4.81 -16.28
CA ASN A 197 4.70 -5.46 -16.90
C ASN A 197 4.70 -6.98 -16.65
N SER A 198 3.63 -7.50 -16.05
CA SER A 198 3.47 -8.94 -15.84
C SER A 198 3.19 -9.64 -17.17
N LEU A 199 3.97 -10.68 -17.46
CA LEU A 199 3.75 -11.57 -18.60
C LEU A 199 2.73 -12.68 -18.28
N ASP A 200 2.24 -12.76 -17.04
CA ASP A 200 1.21 -13.71 -16.65
C ASP A 200 -0.12 -13.35 -17.31
N GLN A 201 -0.65 -14.28 -18.11
CA GLN A 201 -1.94 -14.13 -18.79
C GLN A 201 -3.09 -13.93 -17.81
N ASN A 202 -2.96 -14.41 -16.57
CA ASN A 202 -3.97 -14.26 -15.53
C ASN A 202 -3.94 -12.89 -14.83
N ALA A 203 -2.91 -12.06 -15.06
CA ALA A 203 -2.77 -10.77 -14.38
C ALA A 203 -4.00 -9.85 -14.58
N VAL A 204 -4.61 -9.88 -15.78
CA VAL A 204 -5.82 -9.09 -16.08
C VAL A 204 -6.99 -9.51 -15.20
N ASN A 205 -7.18 -10.82 -15.00
CA ASN A 205 -8.26 -11.35 -14.17
C ASN A 205 -8.05 -10.98 -12.71
N VAL A 206 -6.80 -11.05 -12.23
CA VAL A 206 -6.45 -10.63 -10.87
C VAL A 206 -6.72 -9.14 -10.69
N ILE A 207 -6.25 -8.28 -11.61
CA ILE A 207 -6.52 -6.83 -11.59
C ILE A 207 -8.03 -6.57 -11.57
N ALA A 208 -8.81 -7.22 -12.44
CA ALA A 208 -10.25 -7.07 -12.49
C ALA A 208 -10.91 -7.48 -11.15
N LYS A 209 -10.48 -8.61 -10.58
CA LYS A 209 -10.97 -9.12 -9.29
C LYS A 209 -10.67 -8.15 -8.15
N LEU A 210 -9.45 -7.64 -8.07
CA LEU A 210 -9.02 -6.69 -7.03
C LEU A 210 -9.68 -5.31 -7.20
N TRP A 211 -9.92 -4.87 -8.44
CA TRP A 211 -10.59 -3.60 -8.72
C TRP A 211 -12.04 -3.58 -8.24
N GLY A 212 -12.72 -4.74 -8.20
CA GLY A 212 -14.08 -4.88 -7.68
C GLY A 212 -15.16 -4.17 -8.52
N GLY A 213 -14.79 -3.65 -9.69
CA GLY A 213 -15.71 -3.01 -10.65
C GLY A 213 -16.15 -3.94 -11.78
N ASP A 214 -17.15 -3.50 -12.55
CA ASP A 214 -17.49 -4.10 -13.85
C ASP A 214 -16.20 -4.15 -14.71
N PRO A 215 -15.87 -5.26 -15.39
CA PRO A 215 -14.76 -5.31 -16.35
C PRO A 215 -14.75 -4.18 -17.38
N LYS A 216 -15.88 -3.50 -17.62
CA LYS A 216 -16.02 -2.31 -18.47
C LYS A 216 -15.64 -0.99 -17.79
N SER A 217 -15.38 -1.00 -16.49
CA SER A 217 -15.06 0.20 -15.68
C SER A 217 -13.62 0.67 -15.81
N PHE A 218 -12.79 -0.09 -16.53
CA PHE A 218 -11.42 0.26 -16.82
C PHE A 218 -10.99 -0.27 -18.19
N ASN A 219 -9.96 0.35 -18.78
CA ASN A 219 -9.33 -0.12 -20.00
C ASN A 219 -7.99 -0.79 -19.65
N PHE A 220 -7.83 -2.05 -20.01
CA PHE A 220 -6.53 -2.69 -19.95
C PHE A 220 -5.72 -2.31 -21.20
N LYS A 221 -4.62 -1.58 -20.99
CA LYS A 221 -3.75 -1.09 -22.07
C LYS A 221 -2.62 -2.05 -22.41
N GLY A 222 -2.44 -3.12 -21.63
CA GLY A 222 -1.46 -4.16 -21.89
C GLY A 222 -0.11 -3.93 -21.21
N LEU A 223 0.91 -4.53 -21.83
CA LEU A 223 2.30 -4.37 -21.40
C LEU A 223 2.76 -2.95 -21.70
N TRP A 224 3.34 -2.30 -20.68
CA TRP A 224 4.20 -1.15 -20.90
C TRP A 224 5.63 -1.65 -20.70
N ILE A 225 6.42 -1.61 -21.76
CA ILE A 225 7.81 -2.11 -21.80
C ILE A 225 8.72 -0.89 -21.86
#